data_AF-A0A7V5DXX0-F1
#
_entry.id   AF-A0A7V5DXX0-F1
#
_cell.length_a   1.000
_cell.length_b   1.000
_cell.length_c   1.000
_cell.angle_alpha   90.00
_cell.angle_beta   90.00
_cell.angle_gamma   90.00
#
_symmetry.space_group_name_H-M   'P 1'
#
loop_
_entity.id
_entity.type
_entity.pdbx_description
1 polymer ?
#
loop_
_entity_poly.entity_id
_entity_poly.type
_entity_poly.pdbx_seq_one_letter_code
_entity_poly.pdbx_strand_id
1 'polypeptide(L)'
;MKTNQKVEQFYPFWNNKPVSVPLLGFDVGGWFPFQRFSVLKDVEEDQYIEPQNLHPEACLDDYRVYLLRLQEVADDLVKGVAPIPAIPWIEGMLGCRIKRKGESFWAEERKVPYEELKSFDTFTSSPWYHTYIQFVRTLKAAFGAACPVGIPILRGVSDLLGALRGHEEAILDALEKPEIVKHTALKLARVIVQLTRAHHREAGLFQGGTFIEQYGLWAPGPVV
;
A
#
# COMPACT_ATOMS: atom_id res chain seq x y z
N MET A 1 -19.86 16.63 4.90
CA MET A 1 -20.82 15.61 4.40
C MET A 1 -20.60 14.31 5.18
N LYS A 2 -21.64 13.53 5.52
CA LYS A 2 -21.45 12.25 6.27
C LYS A 2 -20.79 11.21 5.34
N THR A 3 -19.96 10.30 5.88
CA THR A 3 -19.22 9.30 5.08
C THR A 3 -20.11 8.47 4.15
N ASN A 4 -21.33 8.12 4.56
CA ASN A 4 -22.27 7.36 3.71
C ASN A 4 -22.64 8.09 2.42
N GLN A 5 -22.81 9.41 2.51
CA GLN A 5 -23.14 10.25 1.35
C GLN A 5 -21.94 10.37 0.40
N LYS A 6 -20.70 10.26 0.91
CA LYS A 6 -19.49 10.25 0.06
C LYS A 6 -19.43 8.98 -0.78
N VAL A 7 -19.68 7.83 -0.18
CA VAL A 7 -19.67 6.52 -0.85
C VAL A 7 -20.63 6.46 -2.04
N GLU A 8 -21.84 7.02 -1.91
CA GLU A 8 -22.84 7.04 -2.98
C GLU A 8 -22.33 7.71 -4.27
N GLN A 9 -21.48 8.73 -4.15
CA GLN A 9 -20.95 9.45 -5.30
C GLN A 9 -19.91 8.66 -6.11
N PHE A 10 -19.32 7.61 -5.54
CA PHE A 10 -18.37 6.74 -6.25
C PHE A 10 -19.08 5.81 -7.24
N TYR A 11 -20.37 5.51 -7.07
CA TYR A 11 -21.08 4.64 -8.02
C TYR A 11 -21.15 5.22 -9.43
N PRO A 12 -21.57 6.49 -9.65
CA PRO A 12 -21.47 7.13 -10.96
C PRO A 12 -20.06 7.12 -11.55
N PHE A 13 -19.04 7.39 -10.72
CA PHE A 13 -17.63 7.37 -11.12
C PHE A 13 -17.22 6.01 -11.70
N TRP A 14 -17.45 4.92 -10.96
CA TRP A 14 -17.08 3.57 -11.41
C TRP A 14 -17.87 3.08 -12.62
N ASN A 15 -19.09 3.60 -12.82
CA ASN A 15 -19.93 3.25 -13.96
C ASN A 15 -19.77 4.21 -15.15
N ASN A 16 -18.80 5.13 -15.09
CA ASN A 16 -18.57 6.16 -16.11
C ASN A 16 -19.86 6.91 -16.50
N LYS A 17 -20.72 7.20 -15.51
CA LYS A 17 -21.97 7.92 -15.72
C LYS A 17 -21.69 9.42 -15.81
N PRO A 18 -22.46 10.17 -16.63
CA PRO A 18 -22.34 11.63 -16.66
C PRO A 18 -22.69 12.22 -15.29
N VAL A 19 -21.89 13.18 -14.84
CA VAL A 19 -22.08 13.94 -13.60
C VAL A 19 -21.92 15.43 -13.89
N SER A 20 -22.62 16.28 -13.13
CA SER A 20 -22.53 17.74 -13.29
C SER A 20 -21.27 18.35 -12.68
N VAL A 21 -20.67 17.67 -11.71
CA VAL A 21 -19.42 18.06 -11.04
C VAL A 21 -18.56 16.82 -10.80
N PRO A 22 -17.22 16.90 -10.97
CA PRO A 22 -16.32 15.79 -10.65
C PRO A 22 -16.17 15.63 -9.13
N LEU A 23 -15.76 14.44 -8.70
CA LEU A 23 -15.29 14.23 -7.32
C LEU A 23 -13.98 15.00 -7.11
N LEU A 24 -13.93 15.85 -6.08
CA LEU A 24 -12.72 16.57 -5.70
C LEU A 24 -12.26 16.14 -4.31
N GLY A 25 -10.94 16.01 -4.15
CA GLY A 25 -10.33 15.56 -2.91
C GLY A 25 -9.02 16.27 -2.59
N PHE A 26 -8.75 16.42 -1.30
CA PHE A 26 -7.47 16.93 -0.81
C PHE A 26 -6.87 15.97 0.21
N ASP A 27 -5.55 15.82 0.16
CA ASP A 27 -4.78 15.21 1.23
C ASP A 27 -4.11 16.32 2.05
N VAL A 28 -4.16 16.18 3.38
CA VAL A 28 -3.69 17.19 4.33
C VAL A 28 -2.76 16.50 5.33
N GLY A 29 -1.48 16.83 5.26
CA GLY A 29 -0.43 16.20 6.06
C GLY A 29 0.83 15.85 5.27
N GLY A 30 0.77 15.94 3.95
CA GLY A 30 1.91 15.68 3.07
C GLY A 30 2.27 14.19 2.98
N TRP A 31 3.09 13.88 1.97
CA TRP A 31 3.49 12.51 1.63
C TRP A 31 4.68 11.99 2.44
N PHE A 32 5.16 12.76 3.41
CA PHE A 32 6.43 12.50 4.09
C PHE A 32 6.19 11.67 5.37
N PRO A 33 6.53 10.37 5.36
CA PRO A 33 6.20 9.46 6.46
C PRO A 33 6.82 9.87 7.79
N PHE A 34 8.01 10.48 7.76
CA PHE A 34 8.74 10.94 8.94
C PHE A 34 8.04 12.10 9.67
N GLN A 35 7.18 12.84 8.97
CA GLN A 35 6.36 13.89 9.58
C GLN A 35 5.08 13.31 10.19
N ARG A 36 4.54 12.23 9.59
CA ARG A 36 3.25 11.62 9.94
C ARG A 36 3.35 10.60 11.07
N PHE A 37 4.37 9.75 11.08
CA PHE A 37 4.48 8.62 12.01
C PHE A 37 5.65 8.82 12.96
N SER A 38 5.31 8.99 14.24
CA SER A 38 6.28 9.20 15.33
C SER A 38 7.32 8.08 15.40
N VAL A 39 6.89 6.83 15.20
CA VAL A 39 7.78 5.65 15.22
C VAL A 39 8.87 5.65 14.15
N LEU A 40 8.78 6.52 13.14
CA LEU A 40 9.77 6.61 12.06
C LEU A 40 10.75 7.78 12.26
N LYS A 41 10.48 8.71 13.17
CA LYS A 41 11.26 9.96 13.32
C LYS A 41 12.73 9.73 13.64
N ASP A 42 13.02 8.71 14.41
CA ASP A 42 14.37 8.40 14.90
C ASP A 42 15.14 7.49 13.94
N VAL A 43 14.58 7.14 12.77
CA VAL A 43 15.29 6.36 11.76
C VAL A 43 16.31 7.26 11.06
N GLU A 44 17.60 6.99 11.20
CA GLU A 44 18.68 7.77 10.61
C GLU A 44 18.81 7.55 9.10
N GLU A 45 19.46 8.48 8.38
CA GLU A 45 19.79 8.30 6.95
C GLU A 45 20.59 6.99 6.76
N ASP A 46 20.29 6.24 5.70
CA ASP A 46 20.87 4.91 5.41
C ASP A 46 20.58 3.82 6.44
N GLN A 47 19.84 4.09 7.52
CA GLN A 47 19.46 3.08 8.48
C GLN A 47 18.43 2.12 7.87
N TYR A 48 18.69 0.82 8.03
CA TYR A 48 17.75 -0.24 7.67
C TYR A 48 16.65 -0.37 8.70
N ILE A 49 15.44 -0.62 8.23
CA ILE A 49 14.31 -0.96 9.08
C ILE A 49 13.98 -2.45 8.95
N GLU A 50 13.54 -3.01 10.07
CA GLU A 50 13.17 -4.41 10.17
C GLU A 50 11.68 -4.51 10.56
N PRO A 51 10.95 -5.49 10.04
CA PRO A 51 9.50 -5.58 10.23
C PRO A 51 9.12 -5.79 11.70
N GLN A 52 9.97 -6.42 12.50
CA GLN A 52 9.76 -6.61 13.94
C GLN A 52 9.81 -5.30 14.76
N ASN A 53 10.39 -4.23 14.22
CA ASN A 53 10.49 -2.94 14.90
C ASN A 53 9.29 -2.03 14.59
N LEU A 54 8.39 -2.45 13.70
CA LEU A 54 7.20 -1.69 13.34
C LEU A 54 5.99 -2.21 14.14
N HIS A 55 5.64 -1.49 15.20
CA HIS A 55 4.52 -1.85 16.08
C HIS A 55 3.28 -1.01 15.74
N PRO A 56 2.18 -1.60 15.24
CA PRO A 56 1.00 -0.84 14.83
C PRO A 56 0.31 -0.12 15.98
N GLU A 57 0.35 -0.67 17.19
CA GLU A 57 -0.24 -0.08 18.39
C GLU A 57 0.40 1.28 18.72
N ALA A 58 1.71 1.42 18.50
CA ALA A 58 2.46 2.66 18.72
C ALA A 58 2.10 3.76 17.69
N CYS A 59 1.42 3.42 16.60
CA CYS A 59 1.04 4.37 15.56
C CYS A 59 -0.40 4.90 15.71
N LEU A 60 -1.20 4.37 16.65
CA LEU A 60 -2.64 4.65 16.70
C LEU A 60 -2.96 6.13 16.93
N ASP A 61 -2.19 6.83 17.77
CA ASP A 61 -2.37 8.25 18.01
C ASP A 61 -2.02 9.10 16.78
N ASP A 62 -0.97 8.73 16.06
CA ASP A 62 -0.61 9.37 14.79
C ASP A 62 -1.75 9.24 13.76
N TYR A 63 -2.38 8.06 13.65
CA TYR A 63 -3.55 7.87 12.80
C TYR A 63 -4.75 8.71 13.25
N ARG A 64 -5.01 8.82 14.57
CA ARG A 64 -6.11 9.65 15.09
C ARG A 64 -5.92 11.11 14.73
N VAL A 65 -4.72 11.65 14.97
CA VAL A 65 -4.39 13.05 14.65
C VAL A 65 -4.53 13.29 13.15
N TYR A 66 -4.02 12.38 12.32
CA TYR A 66 -4.14 12.49 10.87
C TYR A 66 -5.60 12.44 10.39
N LEU A 67 -6.39 11.47 10.86
CA LEU A 67 -7.80 11.35 10.49
C LEU A 67 -8.61 12.58 10.88
N LEU A 68 -8.37 13.15 12.06
CA LEU A 68 -9.05 14.38 12.49
C LEU A 68 -8.78 15.53 11.51
N ARG A 69 -7.52 15.73 11.11
CA ARG A 69 -7.15 16.75 10.11
C ARG A 69 -7.80 16.50 8.76
N LEU A 70 -7.84 15.25 8.30
CA LEU A 70 -8.51 14.89 7.04
C LEU A 70 -10.01 15.15 7.07
N GLN A 71 -10.65 15.01 8.23
CA GLN A 71 -12.09 15.23 8.40
C GLN A 71 -12.48 16.70 8.43
N GLU A 72 -11.55 17.60 8.76
CA GLU A 72 -11.75 19.06 8.68
C GLU A 72 -11.83 19.56 7.23
N VAL A 73 -11.35 18.77 6.27
CA VAL A 73 -11.37 19.09 4.84
C VAL A 73 -12.77 18.90 4.27
N ALA A 74 -13.33 19.98 3.74
CA ALA A 74 -14.56 19.94 2.98
C ALA A 74 -14.30 19.45 1.54
N ASP A 75 -14.32 18.13 1.35
CA ASP A 75 -14.15 17.49 0.05
C ASP A 75 -15.09 16.27 -0.15
N ASP A 76 -15.00 15.62 -1.32
CA ASP A 76 -15.89 14.53 -1.71
C ASP A 76 -15.33 13.13 -1.40
N LEU A 77 -14.02 13.02 -1.12
CA LEU A 77 -13.36 11.71 -0.99
C LEU A 77 -13.56 11.06 0.38
N VAL A 78 -13.68 9.74 0.37
CA VAL A 78 -13.71 8.93 1.61
C VAL A 78 -12.33 8.97 2.24
N LYS A 79 -12.29 9.16 3.56
CA LYS A 79 -11.05 9.19 4.36
C LYS A 79 -10.94 7.89 5.14
N GLY A 80 -9.76 7.30 5.17
CA GLY A 80 -9.49 6.04 5.84
C GLY A 80 -8.04 5.91 6.27
N VAL A 81 -7.68 4.72 6.72
CA VAL A 81 -6.33 4.39 7.17
C VAL A 81 -5.83 3.17 6.42
N ALA A 82 -4.52 2.98 6.40
CA ALA A 82 -3.85 1.82 5.82
C ALA A 82 -2.59 1.52 6.64
N PRO A 83 -1.99 0.31 6.55
CA PRO A 83 -0.60 0.12 6.96
C PRO A 83 0.30 1.23 6.42
N ILE A 84 1.34 1.62 7.16
CA ILE A 84 2.16 2.83 6.91
C ILE A 84 2.49 2.95 5.40
N PRO A 85 1.94 3.95 4.68
CA PRO A 85 2.02 3.96 3.22
C PRO A 85 3.44 4.04 2.65
N ALA A 86 4.38 4.67 3.35
CA ALA A 86 5.73 4.83 2.82
C ALA A 86 6.62 3.60 2.93
N ILE A 87 6.20 2.56 3.65
CA ILE A 87 6.98 1.33 3.78
C ILE A 87 6.82 0.53 2.48
N PRO A 88 7.91 0.14 1.80
CA PRO A 88 7.90 -0.78 0.65
C PRO A 88 7.51 -2.22 1.06
N TRP A 89 6.25 -2.40 1.48
CA TRP A 89 5.78 -3.63 2.13
C TRP A 89 6.00 -4.86 1.26
N ILE A 90 5.64 -4.80 -0.01
CA ILE A 90 5.70 -5.95 -0.91
C ILE A 90 7.14 -6.28 -1.32
N GLU A 91 8.01 -5.28 -1.46
CA GLU A 91 9.43 -5.47 -1.70
C GLU A 91 10.10 -6.15 -0.50
N GLY A 92 9.79 -5.71 0.72
CA GLY A 92 10.22 -6.37 1.95
C GLY A 92 9.71 -7.81 2.03
N MET A 93 8.45 -8.05 1.66
CA MET A 93 7.88 -9.40 1.55
C MET A 93 8.65 -10.30 0.57
N LEU A 94 9.18 -9.71 -0.50
CA LEU A 94 10.00 -10.37 -1.52
C LEU A 94 11.50 -10.35 -1.20
N GLY A 95 11.88 -9.94 0.01
CA GLY A 95 13.24 -10.04 0.55
C GLY A 95 14.16 -8.87 0.23
N CYS A 96 13.65 -7.74 -0.29
CA CYS A 96 14.45 -6.52 -0.41
C CYS A 96 14.76 -5.96 0.98
N ARG A 97 15.97 -5.44 1.15
CA ARG A 97 16.33 -4.67 2.34
C ARG A 97 15.73 -3.28 2.20
N ILE A 98 15.17 -2.74 3.27
CA ILE A 98 14.50 -1.44 3.26
C ILE A 98 15.30 -0.50 4.15
N LYS A 99 15.68 0.66 3.62
CA LYS A 99 16.41 1.69 4.36
C LYS A 99 15.84 3.08 4.14
N ARG A 100 16.08 3.99 5.08
CA ARG A 100 15.81 5.41 4.87
C ARG A 100 16.72 5.95 3.77
N LYS A 101 16.12 6.73 2.86
CA LYS A 101 16.82 7.58 1.92
C LYS A 101 16.12 8.93 1.80
N GLY A 102 16.77 9.97 2.33
CA GLY A 102 16.20 11.30 2.47
C GLY A 102 14.92 11.25 3.30
N GLU A 103 13.84 11.76 2.71
CA GLU A 103 12.51 11.82 3.35
C GLU A 103 11.60 10.64 2.95
N SER A 104 12.16 9.54 2.43
CA SER A 104 11.41 8.32 2.12
C SER A 104 12.13 7.03 2.55
N PHE A 105 11.47 5.89 2.37
CA PHE A 105 12.08 4.57 2.44
C PHE A 105 12.33 4.02 1.03
N TRP A 106 13.45 3.33 0.88
CA TRP A 106 13.83 2.70 -0.37
C TRP A 106 14.11 1.23 -0.17
N ALA A 107 13.54 0.41 -1.05
CA ALA A 107 13.88 -1.00 -1.18
C ALA A 107 15.13 -1.12 -2.06
N GLU A 108 16.18 -1.72 -1.52
CA GLU A 108 17.40 -1.97 -2.28
C GLU A 108 17.18 -3.03 -3.34
N GLU A 109 17.76 -2.80 -4.51
CA GLU A 109 17.77 -3.77 -5.59
C GLU A 109 18.50 -5.04 -5.14
N ARG A 110 17.87 -6.19 -5.35
CA ARG A 110 18.47 -7.48 -5.00
C ARG A 110 19.36 -8.06 -6.09
N LYS A 111 19.17 -7.64 -7.35
CA LYS A 111 19.89 -8.14 -8.53
C LYS A 111 19.88 -9.68 -8.66
N VAL A 112 18.73 -10.28 -8.39
CA VAL A 112 18.53 -11.74 -8.35
C VAL A 112 18.49 -12.31 -9.77
N PRO A 113 19.17 -13.45 -10.06
CA PRO A 113 19.03 -14.15 -11.32
C PRO A 113 17.62 -14.75 -11.48
N TYR A 114 17.13 -14.88 -12.72
CA TYR A 114 15.78 -15.39 -12.96
C TYR A 114 15.56 -16.82 -12.46
N GLU A 115 16.60 -17.63 -12.38
CA GLU A 115 16.57 -19.00 -11.86
C GLU A 115 16.03 -19.04 -10.42
N GLU A 116 16.40 -18.07 -9.60
CA GLU A 116 15.88 -17.91 -8.24
C GLU A 116 14.49 -17.29 -8.24
N LEU A 117 14.17 -16.43 -9.22
CA LEU A 117 12.83 -15.85 -9.36
C LEU A 117 11.78 -16.87 -9.84
N LYS A 118 12.22 -17.98 -10.44
CA LYS A 118 11.34 -19.09 -10.84
C LYS A 118 10.78 -19.84 -9.63
N SER A 119 11.41 -19.79 -8.45
CA SER A 119 11.03 -20.64 -7.30
C SER A 119 10.02 -20.01 -6.32
N PHE A 120 9.81 -18.69 -6.31
CA PHE A 120 8.88 -18.06 -5.37
C PHE A 120 7.45 -18.05 -5.91
N ASP A 121 6.50 -18.64 -5.18
CA ASP A 121 5.07 -18.58 -5.51
C ASP A 121 4.23 -17.90 -4.41
N THR A 122 4.83 -17.66 -3.25
CA THR A 122 4.21 -17.02 -2.09
C THR A 122 5.26 -16.28 -1.25
N PHE A 123 4.78 -15.32 -0.46
CA PHE A 123 5.52 -14.48 0.47
C PHE A 123 4.92 -14.54 1.89
N THR A 124 3.97 -15.45 2.13
CA THR A 124 3.22 -15.51 3.39
C THR A 124 4.05 -15.93 4.60
N SER A 125 5.23 -16.52 4.39
CA SER A 125 6.19 -16.80 5.46
C SER A 125 7.09 -15.62 5.79
N SER A 126 7.03 -14.53 5.01
CA SER A 126 7.87 -13.35 5.23
C SER A 126 7.48 -12.63 6.53
N PRO A 127 8.46 -12.24 7.38
CA PRO A 127 8.20 -11.38 8.53
C PRO A 127 7.48 -10.07 8.16
N TRP A 128 7.78 -9.50 6.99
CA TRP A 128 7.08 -8.32 6.47
C TRP A 128 5.59 -8.57 6.22
N TYR A 129 5.22 -9.76 5.76
CA TYR A 129 3.82 -10.13 5.56
C TYR A 129 3.08 -10.21 6.90
N HIS A 130 3.69 -10.84 7.90
CA HIS A 130 3.10 -10.95 9.23
C HIS A 130 2.89 -9.58 9.87
N THR A 131 3.90 -8.70 9.83
CA THR A 131 3.80 -7.33 10.33
C THR A 131 2.72 -6.55 9.57
N TYR A 132 2.69 -6.63 8.24
CA TYR A 132 1.65 -5.96 7.44
C TYR A 132 0.23 -6.38 7.87
N ILE A 133 -0.02 -7.68 8.02
CA ILE A 133 -1.33 -8.19 8.42
C ILE A 133 -1.65 -7.78 9.86
N GLN A 134 -0.65 -7.73 10.75
CA GLN A 134 -0.82 -7.18 12.09
C GLN A 134 -1.27 -5.72 12.03
N PHE A 135 -0.67 -4.88 11.18
CA PHE A 135 -1.15 -3.51 10.94
C PHE A 135 -2.61 -3.48 10.49
N VAL A 136 -3.00 -4.29 9.51
CA VAL A 136 -4.39 -4.34 9.02
C VAL A 136 -5.36 -4.68 10.16
N ARG A 137 -5.05 -5.70 10.97
CA ARG A 137 -5.89 -6.13 12.10
C ARG A 137 -5.99 -5.08 13.19
N THR A 138 -4.86 -4.48 13.58
CA THR A 138 -4.81 -3.45 14.63
C THR A 138 -5.58 -2.19 14.18
N LEU A 139 -5.43 -1.77 12.93
CA LEU A 139 -6.20 -0.66 12.36
C LEU A 139 -7.68 -0.98 12.24
N LYS A 140 -8.03 -2.21 11.84
CA LYS A 140 -9.42 -2.66 11.76
C LYS A 140 -10.10 -2.59 13.12
N ALA A 141 -9.44 -3.08 14.17
CA ALA A 141 -9.95 -3.04 15.52
C ALA A 141 -10.12 -1.59 16.03
N ALA A 142 -9.17 -0.71 15.73
CA ALA A 142 -9.18 0.67 16.24
C ALA A 142 -10.13 1.61 15.47
N PHE A 143 -10.27 1.43 14.15
CA PHE A 143 -10.89 2.44 13.27
C PHE A 143 -12.01 1.90 12.37
N GLY A 144 -12.13 0.57 12.20
CA GLY A 144 -12.95 -0.03 11.15
C GLY A 144 -14.45 0.19 11.25
N ALA A 145 -14.95 0.69 12.38
CA ALA A 145 -16.34 1.11 12.55
C ALA A 145 -16.57 2.55 12.04
N ALA A 146 -15.54 3.40 12.08
CA ALA A 146 -15.62 4.82 11.75
C ALA A 146 -15.17 5.13 10.33
N CYS A 147 -14.16 4.42 9.81
CA CYS A 147 -13.60 4.64 8.48
C CYS A 147 -13.07 3.32 7.88
N PRO A 148 -12.87 3.27 6.54
CA PRO A 148 -12.28 2.10 5.91
C PRO A 148 -10.82 1.92 6.32
N VAL A 149 -10.43 0.65 6.48
CA VAL A 149 -9.04 0.23 6.44
C VAL A 149 -8.77 -0.23 5.01
N GLY A 150 -7.95 0.53 4.28
CA GLY A 150 -7.67 0.31 2.87
C GLY A 150 -6.24 -0.11 2.62
N ILE A 151 -5.99 -0.45 1.35
CA ILE A 151 -4.66 -0.80 0.87
C ILE A 151 -3.82 0.49 0.80
N PRO A 152 -2.56 0.48 1.26
CA PRO A 152 -1.63 1.58 1.03
C PRO A 152 -1.21 1.62 -0.45
N ILE A 153 -0.26 2.49 -0.80
CA ILE A 153 0.42 2.33 -2.09
C ILE A 153 1.12 0.96 -2.12
N LEU A 154 0.81 0.17 -3.15
CA LEU A 154 1.56 -1.03 -3.48
C LEU A 154 2.24 -0.80 -4.82
N ARG A 155 3.54 -1.11 -4.88
CA ARG A 155 4.30 -0.96 -6.11
C ARG A 155 3.83 -1.96 -7.17
N GLY A 156 3.84 -1.48 -8.42
CA GLY A 156 3.37 -2.24 -9.58
C GLY A 156 4.36 -3.30 -10.02
N VAL A 157 3.95 -4.15 -10.97
CA VAL A 157 4.75 -5.27 -11.47
C VAL A 157 6.12 -4.85 -11.99
N SER A 158 6.20 -3.73 -12.71
CA SER A 158 7.47 -3.20 -13.24
C SER A 158 8.43 -2.78 -12.13
N ASP A 159 7.91 -2.11 -11.10
CA ASP A 159 8.70 -1.64 -9.96
C ASP A 159 9.24 -2.83 -9.16
N LEU A 160 8.41 -3.86 -8.93
CA LEU A 160 8.84 -5.08 -8.24
C LEU A 160 9.88 -5.85 -9.07
N LEU A 161 9.71 -5.90 -10.39
CA LEU A 161 10.70 -6.50 -11.27
C LEU A 161 12.02 -5.74 -11.17
N GLY A 162 12.01 -4.41 -11.21
CA GLY A 162 13.19 -3.58 -11.01
C GLY A 162 13.84 -3.79 -9.64
N ALA A 163 13.06 -3.82 -8.56
CA ALA A 163 13.56 -4.07 -7.21
C ALA A 163 14.21 -5.46 -7.07
N LEU A 164 13.70 -6.49 -7.74
CA LEU A 164 14.25 -7.84 -7.65
C LEU A 164 15.41 -8.07 -8.61
N ARG A 165 15.26 -7.69 -9.88
CA ARG A 165 16.22 -7.99 -10.94
C ARG A 165 17.30 -6.92 -11.10
N GLY A 166 17.03 -5.69 -10.65
CA GLY A 166 17.74 -4.48 -11.02
C GLY A 166 16.98 -3.74 -12.13
N HIS A 167 16.81 -2.42 -12.03
CA HIS A 167 16.00 -1.67 -13.00
C HIS A 167 16.63 -1.66 -14.40
N GLU A 168 17.95 -1.47 -14.48
CA GLU A 168 18.68 -1.50 -15.75
C GLU A 168 18.58 -2.89 -16.39
N GLU A 169 18.87 -3.92 -15.61
CA GLU A 169 18.87 -5.29 -16.09
C GLU A 169 17.46 -5.77 -16.47
N ALA A 170 16.42 -5.34 -15.76
CA ALA A 170 15.03 -5.63 -16.12
C ALA A 170 14.64 -5.06 -17.48
N ILE A 171 15.11 -3.85 -17.82
CA ILE A 171 14.86 -3.20 -19.12
C ILE A 171 15.61 -3.95 -20.23
N LEU A 172 16.89 -4.26 -20.02
CA LEU A 172 17.69 -5.00 -20.99
C LEU A 172 17.13 -6.41 -21.23
N ASP A 173 16.78 -7.12 -20.15
CA ASP A 173 16.18 -8.45 -20.24
C ASP A 173 14.79 -8.41 -20.92
N ALA A 174 14.05 -7.31 -20.86
CA ALA A 174 12.77 -7.19 -21.57
C ALA A 174 12.96 -7.14 -23.09
N LEU A 175 14.10 -6.62 -23.56
CA LEU A 175 14.47 -6.61 -24.98
C LEU A 175 15.06 -7.97 -25.41
N GLU A 176 15.95 -8.53 -24.61
CA GLU A 176 16.72 -9.73 -24.98
C GLU A 176 16.01 -11.05 -24.65
N LYS A 177 15.22 -11.07 -23.57
CA LYS A 177 14.59 -12.27 -23.00
C LYS A 177 13.11 -12.02 -22.65
N PRO A 178 12.28 -11.51 -23.57
CA PRO A 178 10.92 -11.04 -23.29
C PRO A 178 10.02 -12.12 -22.65
N GLU A 179 10.18 -13.39 -23.03
CA GLU A 179 9.39 -14.48 -22.47
C GLU A 179 9.70 -14.74 -20.98
N ILE A 180 10.97 -14.63 -20.59
CA ILE A 180 11.38 -14.78 -19.18
C ILE A 180 10.85 -13.61 -18.34
N VAL A 181 10.94 -12.39 -18.88
CA VAL A 181 10.41 -11.19 -18.24
C VAL A 181 8.89 -11.29 -18.06
N LYS A 182 8.17 -11.65 -19.13
CA LYS A 182 6.71 -11.83 -19.10
C LYS A 182 6.29 -12.89 -18.09
N HIS A 183 7.00 -14.03 -18.05
CA HIS A 183 6.73 -15.07 -17.06
C HIS A 183 6.90 -14.55 -15.63
N THR A 184 8.00 -13.86 -15.35
CA THR A 184 8.28 -13.27 -14.03
C THR A 184 7.26 -12.20 -13.66
N ALA A 185 6.89 -11.33 -14.59
CA ALA A 185 5.88 -10.29 -14.42
C ALA A 185 4.52 -10.88 -14.02
N LEU A 186 4.10 -11.99 -14.65
CA LEU A 186 2.87 -12.70 -14.29
C LEU A 186 2.93 -13.34 -12.90
N LYS A 187 4.11 -13.72 -12.41
CA LYS A 187 4.28 -14.19 -11.02
C LYS A 187 4.16 -13.04 -10.04
N LEU A 188 4.79 -11.90 -10.31
CA LEU A 188 4.70 -10.70 -9.49
C LEU A 188 3.26 -10.14 -9.44
N ALA A 189 2.54 -10.16 -10.55
CA ALA A 189 1.12 -9.81 -10.58
C ALA A 189 0.30 -10.71 -9.63
N ARG A 190 0.57 -12.02 -9.63
CA ARG A 190 -0.07 -12.97 -8.70
C ARG A 190 0.26 -12.67 -7.25
N VAL A 191 1.49 -12.26 -6.93
CA VAL A 191 1.90 -11.83 -5.58
C VAL A 191 1.08 -10.62 -5.14
N ILE A 192 0.95 -9.58 -5.99
CA ILE A 192 0.12 -8.41 -5.69
C ILE A 192 -1.32 -8.83 -5.39
N VAL A 193 -1.92 -9.66 -6.26
CA VAL A 193 -3.29 -10.18 -6.08
C VAL A 193 -3.44 -10.98 -4.78
N GLN A 194 -2.43 -11.77 -4.39
CA GLN A 194 -2.47 -12.51 -3.13
C GLN A 194 -2.47 -11.55 -1.93
N LEU A 195 -1.66 -10.49 -1.96
CA LEU A 195 -1.56 -9.51 -0.88
C LEU A 195 -2.85 -8.68 -0.77
N THR A 196 -3.38 -8.17 -1.89
CA THR A 196 -4.61 -7.38 -1.89
C THR A 196 -5.79 -8.20 -1.38
N ARG A 197 -5.90 -9.48 -1.78
CA ARG A 197 -6.91 -10.40 -1.24
C ARG A 197 -6.71 -10.68 0.25
N ALA A 198 -5.46 -10.85 0.71
CA ALA A 198 -5.17 -11.04 2.13
C ALA A 198 -5.56 -9.80 2.95
N HIS A 199 -5.22 -8.61 2.46
CA HIS A 199 -5.63 -7.34 3.05
C HIS A 199 -7.16 -7.26 3.19
N HIS A 200 -7.90 -7.45 2.08
CA HIS A 200 -9.36 -7.32 2.10
C HIS A 200 -10.04 -8.33 3.02
N ARG A 201 -9.49 -9.55 3.16
CA ARG A 201 -10.01 -10.54 4.11
C ARG A 201 -9.91 -10.06 5.56
N GLU A 202 -8.82 -9.39 5.92
CA GLU A 202 -8.54 -8.94 7.29
C GLU A 202 -9.20 -7.59 7.58
N ALA A 203 -9.18 -6.66 6.63
CA ALA A 203 -9.83 -5.35 6.75
C ALA A 203 -11.36 -5.45 6.69
N GLY A 204 -11.88 -6.43 5.95
CA GLY A 204 -13.29 -6.55 5.64
C GLY A 204 -13.80 -5.39 4.77
N LEU A 205 -15.10 -5.38 4.51
CA LEU A 205 -15.73 -4.35 3.71
C LEU A 205 -16.11 -3.13 4.56
N PHE A 206 -15.98 -1.94 3.98
CA PHE A 206 -16.54 -0.72 4.53
C PHE A 206 -17.69 -0.27 3.64
N GLN A 207 -18.90 -0.24 4.21
CA GLN A 207 -20.13 0.10 3.48
C GLN A 207 -20.32 -0.71 2.18
N GLY A 208 -19.98 -2.00 2.24
CA GLY A 208 -20.11 -2.93 1.11
C GLY A 208 -18.98 -2.89 0.09
N GLY A 209 -17.96 -2.05 0.28
CA GLY A 209 -16.87 -1.88 -0.68
C GLY A 209 -15.47 -1.98 -0.07
N THR A 210 -14.45 -1.84 -0.93
CA THR A 210 -13.04 -1.77 -0.57
C THR A 210 -12.46 -0.37 -0.81
N PHE A 211 -11.25 -0.12 -0.33
CA PHE A 211 -10.69 1.22 -0.28
C PHE A 211 -9.20 1.24 -0.60
N ILE A 212 -8.75 2.26 -1.36
CA ILE A 212 -7.35 2.61 -1.55
C ILE A 212 -7.09 3.91 -0.78
N GLU A 213 -6.30 3.84 0.28
CA GLU A 213 -6.10 4.99 1.18
C GLU A 213 -5.44 6.16 0.48
N GLN A 214 -4.42 5.86 -0.34
CA GLN A 214 -3.64 6.87 -1.04
C GLN A 214 -4.50 7.82 -1.90
N TYR A 215 -5.53 7.28 -2.54
CA TYR A 215 -6.35 8.02 -3.50
C TYR A 215 -7.70 8.46 -2.92
N GLY A 216 -7.97 8.19 -1.64
CA GLY A 216 -9.30 8.40 -1.05
C GLY A 216 -10.41 7.68 -1.84
N LEU A 217 -10.06 6.57 -2.50
CA LEU A 217 -10.88 5.93 -3.51
C LEU A 217 -11.59 4.73 -2.90
N TRP A 218 -12.92 4.85 -2.76
CA TRP A 218 -13.77 3.73 -2.40
C TRP A 218 -14.31 3.04 -3.66
N ALA A 219 -14.39 1.71 -3.64
CA ALA A 219 -14.92 0.90 -4.73
C ALA A 219 -16.01 -0.07 -4.25
N PRO A 220 -17.11 -0.27 -4.99
CA PRO A 220 -18.21 -1.17 -4.63
C PRO A 220 -17.85 -2.67 -4.70
N GLY A 221 -16.61 -2.99 -5.04
CA GLY A 221 -16.09 -4.34 -5.13
C GLY A 221 -14.60 -4.39 -4.76
N PRO A 222 -13.95 -5.55 -4.88
CA PRO A 222 -12.54 -5.69 -4.59
C PRO A 222 -11.70 -4.92 -5.61
N VAL A 223 -10.87 -4.00 -5.12
CA VAL A 223 -9.74 -3.46 -5.89
C VAL A 223 -8.60 -4.48 -5.84
N VAL A 224 -8.04 -4.80 -7.02
CA VAL A 224 -6.90 -5.73 -7.18
C VAL A 224 -5.83 -5.07 -8.05
#